data_AF-A0A2E6SK12-F1
#
_entry.id   AF-A0A2E6SK12-F1
#
_cell.length_a   1.000
_cell.length_b   1.000
_cell.length_c   1.000
_cell.angle_alpha   90.00
_cell.angle_beta   90.00
_cell.angle_gamma   90.00
#
_symmetry.space_group_name_H-M   'P 1'
#
loop_
_entity.id
_entity.type
_entity.pdbx_description
1 polymer ?
#
loop_
_entity_poly.entity_id
_entity_poly.type
_entity_poly.pdbx_seq_one_letter_code
_entity_poly.pdbx_strand_id
1 'polypeptide(L)' 'PGIDVPYISAIVDLEGGGTVKGNLVDCEPDPEKIKFDMPVEVIFDDALGRKDSDGNSYISYFFKPTS' A
#
# COMPACT_ATOMS: atom_id res chain seq x y z
N PRO A 1 3.75 -14.27 4.03
CA PRO A 1 3.81 -14.45 5.51
C PRO A 1 4.43 -13.20 6.14
N GLY A 2 3.76 -12.56 7.11
CA GLY A 2 4.28 -11.36 7.79
C GLY A 2 3.62 -10.03 7.41
N ILE A 3 2.38 -10.05 6.92
CA ILE A 3 1.50 -8.88 6.88
C ILE A 3 0.32 -9.17 7.79
N ASP A 4 -0.09 -8.19 8.58
CA ASP A 4 -1.30 -8.30 9.38
C ASP A 4 -2.52 -8.43 8.46
N VAL A 5 -3.37 -9.40 8.78
CA VAL A 5 -4.60 -9.68 8.04
C VAL A 5 -5.81 -9.26 8.88
N PRO A 6 -6.86 -8.70 8.27
CA PRO A 6 -7.01 -8.41 6.84
C PRO A 6 -6.22 -7.17 6.37
N TYR A 7 -5.84 -7.16 5.09
CA TYR A 7 -5.21 -6.00 4.43
C TYR A 7 -5.88 -5.73 3.08
N ILE A 8 -5.71 -4.51 2.58
CA ILE A 8 -6.30 -4.07 1.31
C ILE A 8 -5.24 -4.16 0.22
N SER A 9 -5.44 -5.06 -0.74
CA SER A 9 -4.64 -5.08 -1.98
C SER A 9 -5.36 -4.25 -3.04
N ALA A 10 -4.65 -3.27 -3.60
CA ALA A 10 -5.19 -2.33 -4.57
C ALA A 10 -4.40 -2.38 -5.89
N ILE A 11 -5.10 -2.08 -6.98
CA ILE A 11 -4.52 -1.76 -8.28
C ILE A 11 -4.81 -0.28 -8.49
N VAL A 12 -3.76 0.51 -8.71
CA VAL A 12 -3.87 1.97 -8.81
C VAL A 12 -3.32 2.43 -10.15
N ASP A 13 -4.11 3.25 -10.82
CA ASP A 13 -3.72 3.99 -12.02
C ASP A 13 -3.07 5.31 -11.60
N LEU A 14 -1.84 5.55 -12.04
CA LEU A 14 -1.09 6.76 -11.69
C LEU A 14 -1.38 7.89 -12.69
N GLU A 15 -1.35 9.14 -12.23
CA GLU A 15 -1.62 10.32 -13.09
C GLU A 15 -0.66 10.44 -14.28
N GLY A 16 0.61 10.04 -14.10
CA GLY A 16 1.62 9.99 -15.17
C GLY A 16 1.43 8.84 -16.16
N GLY A 17 0.36 8.04 -16.00
CA GLY A 17 0.12 6.80 -16.72
C GLY A 17 0.75 5.59 -16.03
N GLY A 18 0.26 4.40 -16.42
CA GLY A 18 0.69 3.13 -15.85
C GLY A 18 -0.17 2.70 -14.65
N THR A 19 -0.20 1.38 -14.46
CA THR A 19 -1.02 0.72 -13.45
C THR A 19 -0.13 -0.13 -12.57
N VAL A 20 -0.19 0.09 -11.26
CA VAL A 20 0.68 -0.59 -10.29
C VAL A 20 -0.17 -1.28 -9.22
N LYS A 21 0.24 -2.49 -8.84
CA LYS A 21 -0.34 -3.22 -7.71
C LYS A 21 0.43 -2.90 -6.43
N GLY A 22 -0.29 -2.62 -5.35
CA GLY A 22 0.28 -2.38 -4.03
C GLY A 22 -0.76 -2.57 -2.93
N ASN A 23 -0.43 -2.12 -1.73
CA ASN A 23 -1.36 -2.16 -0.60
C ASN A 23 -1.84 -0.75 -0.26
N LEU A 24 -3.13 -0.63 0.04
CA LEU A 24 -3.72 0.58 0.63
C LEU A 24 -3.54 0.49 2.15
N VAL A 25 -2.90 1.50 2.73
CA VAL A 25 -2.67 1.65 4.16
C VAL A 25 -3.44 2.86 4.69
N ASP A 26 -3.50 3.02 6.02
CA ASP A 26 -4.29 4.06 6.69
C ASP A 26 -5.78 4.07 6.30
N CYS A 27 -6.30 2.91 5.92
CA CYS A 27 -7.71 2.67 5.63
C CYS A 27 -8.13 1.38 6.32
N GLU A 28 -9.30 1.39 6.96
CA GLU A 28 -9.83 0.18 7.57
C GLU A 28 -10.17 -0.84 6.47
N PRO A 29 -9.79 -2.13 6.61
CA PRO A 29 -10.02 -3.18 5.62
C PRO A 29 -11.49 -3.65 5.62
N ASP A 30 -12.40 -2.71 5.44
CA ASP A 30 -13.85 -2.87 5.36
C ASP A 30 -14.31 -2.50 3.94
N PRO A 31 -14.83 -3.47 3.15
CA PRO A 31 -15.29 -3.21 1.79
C PRO A 31 -16.33 -2.08 1.67
N GLU A 32 -17.14 -1.83 2.70
CA GLU A 32 -18.14 -0.76 2.67
C GLU A 32 -17.52 0.65 2.79
N LYS A 33 -16.30 0.73 3.32
CA LYS A 33 -15.54 1.99 3.49
C LYS A 33 -14.62 2.31 2.31
N ILE A 34 -14.38 1.34 1.43
CA ILE A 34 -13.48 1.48 0.28
C ILE A 34 -14.29 1.75 -0.98
N LYS A 35 -13.99 2.86 -1.64
CA LYS A 35 -14.65 3.22 -2.90
C LYS A 35 -13.66 3.07 -4.05
N PHE A 36 -14.13 2.52 -5.17
CA PHE A 36 -13.38 2.59 -6.42
C PHE A 36 -13.12 4.05 -6.81
N ASP A 37 -12.00 4.28 -7.47
CA ASP A 37 -11.55 5.60 -7.93
C ASP A 37 -11.36 6.63 -6.81
N MET A 38 -11.24 6.20 -5.55
CA MET A 38 -10.88 7.10 -4.47
C MET A 38 -9.44 7.63 -4.66
N PRO A 39 -9.20 8.93 -4.39
CA PRO A 39 -7.88 9.50 -4.60
C PRO A 39 -6.89 8.98 -3.55
N VAL A 40 -5.69 8.62 -4.02
CA VAL A 40 -4.62 8.10 -3.19
C VAL A 40 -3.29 8.75 -3.55
N GLU A 41 -2.38 8.78 -2.59
CA GLU A 41 -0.99 9.17 -2.78
C GLU A 41 -0.05 7.96 -2.66
N VAL A 42 1.06 7.99 -3.39
CA VAL A 42 2.15 7.03 -3.23
C VAL A 42 3.02 7.49 -2.07
N ILE A 43 3.18 6.64 -1.07
CA ILE A 43 4.12 6.86 0.04
C ILE A 43 5.22 5.81 0.00
N PHE A 44 6.38 6.13 0.57
CA PHE A 44 7.49 5.19 0.74
C PHE A 44 7.73 4.96 2.22
N ASP A 45 7.77 3.70 2.64
CA ASP A 45 7.98 3.33 4.04
C ASP A 45 8.71 1.99 4.16
N ASP A 46 9.08 1.61 5.38
CA ASP A 46 9.65 0.31 5.71
C ASP A 46 8.76 -0.82 5.18
N ALA A 47 9.38 -1.83 4.57
CA ALA A 47 8.70 -2.94 3.92
C ALA A 47 8.16 -3.97 4.95
N LEU A 48 7.54 -3.49 6.02
CA LEU A 48 6.86 -4.24 7.06
C LEU A 48 7.79 -5.18 7.81
N GLY A 49 8.92 -4.63 8.25
CA GLY A 49 9.96 -5.30 9.02
C GLY A 49 10.80 -6.28 8.20
N ARG A 50 10.64 -6.33 6.87
CA ARG A 50 11.46 -7.18 6.01
C ARG A 50 12.89 -6.67 6.01
N LYS A 51 13.80 -7.60 6.25
CA LYS A 51 15.24 -7.36 6.28
C LYS A 51 15.98 -8.32 5.37
N ASP A 52 17.10 -7.86 4.83
CA ASP A 52 18.05 -8.74 4.14
C ASP A 52 18.82 -9.63 5.13
N SER A 53 19.73 -10.45 4.62
CA SER A 53 20.58 -11.33 5.44
C SER A 53 21.49 -10.59 6.41
N ASP A 54 21.79 -9.32 6.12
CA ASP A 54 22.71 -8.48 6.88
C ASP A 54 21.95 -7.60 7.89
N GLY A 55 20.61 -7.67 7.90
CA GLY A 55 19.72 -6.94 8.81
C GLY A 55 19.28 -5.56 8.32
N ASN A 56 19.57 -5.19 7.07
CA ASN A 56 19.16 -3.92 6.49
C ASN A 56 17.66 -3.93 6.15
N SER A 57 16.96 -2.84 6.46
CA SER A 57 15.55 -2.66 6.09
C SER A 57 15.39 -2.45 4.59
N TYR A 58 14.34 -3.02 4.03
CA TYR A 58 13.86 -2.65 2.70
C TYR A 58 12.88 -1.48 2.79
N ILE A 59 12.92 -0.61 1.78
CA ILE A 59 11.89 0.40 1.55
C ILE A 59 10.96 -0.09 0.44
N SER A 60 9.66 0.09 0.64
CA SER A 60 8.62 -0.22 -0.34
C SER A 60 7.76 1.01 -0.58
N TYR A 61 6.96 0.97 -1.63
CA TYR A 61 5.86 1.92 -1.81
C TYR A 61 4.54 1.32 -1.30
N PHE A 62 3.64 2.21 -0.88
CA PHE A 62 2.27 1.93 -0.47
C PHE A 62 1.34 3.04 -0.98
N PHE A 63 0.04 2.82 -0.89
CA PHE A 63 -0.97 3.83 -1.21
C PHE A 63 -1.66 4.29 0.06
N LYS A 64 -1.93 5.59 0.17
CA LYS A 64 -2.68 6.18 1.28
C LYS A 64 -3.83 7.04 0.74
N PRO A 65 -5.04 6.99 1.32
CA PRO A 65 -6.11 7.93 0.98
C PRO A 65 -5.69 9.39 1.19
N THR A 66 -5.99 10.27 0.25
CA THR A 66 -5.69 11.72 0.38
C THR A 66 -6.83 12.52 1.02
N SER A 67 -7.92 11.87 1.44
CA SER A 67 -9.15 12.47 1.96
C SER A 67 -9.62 11.80 3.24
#